data_AF-A0A382RXH2-F1
#
_entry.id   AF-A0A382RXH2-F1
#
_cell.length_a   1.000
_cell.length_b   1.000
_cell.length_c   1.000
_cell.angle_alpha   90.00
_cell.angle_beta   90.00
_cell.angle_gamma   90.00
#
_symmetry.space_group_name_H-M   'P 1'
#
loop_
_entity.id
_entity.type
_entity.pdbx_description
1 polymer ?
#
loop_
_entity_poly.entity_id
_entity_poly.type
_entity_poly.pdbx_seq_one_letter_code
_entity_poly.pdbx_strand_id
1 'polypeptide(L)' 'MTTVNSWNEWDSLKHVIVGTVDNSNVPPMEPALEPKISKDSGMAGSHGPRSSEAIEKANIQLDNFIKI' A
#
# COMPACT_ATOMS: atom_id res chain seq x y z
N MET A 1 -18.77 11.24 -17.93
CA MET A 1 -17.46 10.65 -18.27
C MET A 1 -16.44 11.26 -17.32
N THR A 2 -15.67 10.43 -16.61
CA THR A 2 -14.60 10.94 -15.73
C THR A 2 -13.41 11.34 -16.60
N THR A 3 -13.01 12.60 -16.56
CA THR A 3 -11.85 13.11 -17.32
C THR A 3 -10.60 12.96 -16.46
N VAL A 4 -9.54 12.36 -17.02
CA VAL A 4 -8.22 12.33 -16.38
C VAL A 4 -7.48 13.61 -16.74
N ASN A 5 -7.16 14.41 -15.73
CA ASN A 5 -6.42 15.67 -15.90
C ASN A 5 -5.57 15.92 -14.65
N SER A 6 -4.31 15.54 -14.74
CA SER A 6 -3.30 15.71 -13.68
C SER A 6 -1.95 15.93 -14.35
N TRP A 7 -1.24 16.99 -13.97
CA TRP A 7 0.02 17.41 -14.61
C TRP A 7 1.19 17.49 -13.63
N ASN A 8 0.90 17.52 -12.34
CA ASN A 8 1.86 17.62 -11.25
C ASN A 8 1.19 17.19 -9.94
N GLU A 9 1.97 17.15 -8.86
CA GLU A 9 1.54 16.61 -7.56
C GLU A 9 0.97 17.68 -6.59
N TRP A 10 0.77 18.93 -7.03
CA TRP A 10 0.41 20.04 -6.13
C TRP A 10 -0.76 20.92 -6.58
N ASP A 11 -1.20 20.82 -7.84
CA ASP A 11 -2.47 21.43 -8.27
C ASP A 11 -3.64 20.82 -7.47
N SER A 12 -4.75 21.56 -7.38
CA SER A 12 -5.89 21.15 -6.55
C SER A 12 -6.43 19.76 -6.92
N LEU A 13 -6.38 18.83 -5.96
CA LEU A 13 -6.89 17.46 -6.11
C LEU A 13 -8.43 17.47 -6.27
N LYS A 14 -8.93 16.83 -7.32
CA LYS A 14 -10.38 16.75 -7.62
C LYS A 14 -10.98 15.37 -7.47
N HIS A 15 -10.20 14.34 -7.77
CA HIS A 15 -10.61 12.93 -7.70
C HIS A 15 -9.35 12.07 -7.58
N VAL A 16 -9.37 11.08 -6.70
CA VAL A 16 -8.23 10.21 -6.41
C VAL A 16 -8.69 8.76 -6.33
N ILE A 17 -7.81 7.84 -6.72
CA ILE A 17 -7.99 6.41 -6.48
C ILE A 17 -7.20 6.06 -5.23
N VAL A 18 -7.88 5.44 -4.26
CA VAL A 18 -7.26 4.90 -3.05
C VAL A 18 -7.27 3.39 -3.17
N GLY A 19 -6.12 2.75 -2.92
CA GLY A 19 -5.98 1.30 -2.98
C GLY A 19 -6.66 0.60 -1.80
N THR A 20 -6.78 -0.73 -1.84
CA THR A 20 -7.26 -1.57 -0.74
C THR A 20 -6.13 -2.45 -0.20
N VAL A 21 -6.29 -3.00 1.01
CA VAL A 21 -5.27 -3.86 1.64
C VAL A 21 -5.66 -5.33 1.73
N ASP A 22 -6.89 -5.68 1.37
CA ASP A 22 -7.38 -7.05 1.43
C ASP A 22 -6.52 -7.98 0.58
N ASN A 23 -6.22 -9.16 1.12
CA ASN A 23 -5.35 -10.16 0.49
C ASN A 23 -3.93 -9.65 0.16
N SER A 24 -3.43 -8.63 0.87
CA SER A 24 -2.03 -8.20 0.75
C SER A 24 -1.06 -9.34 1.10
N ASN A 25 0.01 -9.44 0.31
CA ASN A 25 1.03 -10.48 0.43
C ASN A 25 2.43 -9.85 0.48
N VAL A 26 3.33 -10.48 1.24
CA VAL A 26 4.77 -10.27 1.12
C VAL A 26 5.26 -11.09 -0.08
N PRO A 27 5.83 -10.45 -1.12
CA PRO A 27 6.35 -11.17 -2.28
C PRO A 27 7.53 -12.09 -1.88
N PRO A 28 7.74 -13.20 -2.61
CA PRO A 28 8.90 -14.06 -2.40
C PRO A 28 10.20 -13.30 -2.64
N MET A 29 11.27 -13.74 -1.99
CA MET A 29 12.56 -13.08 -2.10
C MET A 29 13.20 -13.29 -3.47
N GLU A 30 13.62 -12.20 -4.11
CA GLU A 30 14.25 -12.18 -5.43
C GLU A 30 15.29 -11.04 -5.53
N PRO A 31 16.26 -11.12 -6.47
CA PRO A 31 17.32 -10.12 -6.59
C PRO A 31 16.84 -8.67 -6.78
N ALA A 32 15.67 -8.47 -7.37
CA ALA A 32 15.07 -7.14 -7.57
C ALA A 32 14.40 -6.58 -6.30
N LEU A 33 14.11 -7.43 -5.33
CA LEU A 33 13.40 -7.09 -4.09
C LEU A 33 14.36 -7.02 -2.90
N GLU A 34 15.35 -7.89 -2.82
CA GLU A 34 16.38 -7.91 -1.76
C GLU A 34 16.97 -6.52 -1.42
N PRO A 35 17.41 -5.68 -2.38
CA PRO A 35 17.99 -4.37 -2.05
C PRO A 35 16.94 -3.36 -1.53
N LYS A 36 15.64 -3.65 -1.68
CA LYS A 36 14.54 -2.76 -1.26
C LYS A 36 14.05 -3.04 0.16
N ILE A 37 14.40 -4.20 0.72
CA ILE A 37 13.98 -4.58 2.09
C ILE A 37 15.11 -4.28 3.06
N SER A 38 14.82 -3.46 4.07
CA SER A 38 15.77 -3.22 5.16
C SER A 38 15.96 -4.48 6.01
N LYS A 39 17.16 -4.67 6.56
CA LYS A 39 17.49 -5.87 7.35
C LYS A 39 16.66 -6.00 8.63
N ASP A 40 16.18 -4.88 9.17
CA ASP A 40 15.33 -4.77 10.35
C ASP A 40 13.83 -4.78 10.02
N SER A 41 13.47 -4.98 8.75
CA SER A 41 12.08 -5.05 8.33
C SER A 41 11.41 -6.29 8.90
N GLY A 42 10.20 -6.14 9.46
CA GLY A 42 9.34 -7.26 9.83
C GLY A 42 8.89 -8.15 8.65
N MET A 43 9.27 -7.81 7.41
CA MET A 43 9.07 -8.64 6.22
C MET A 43 10.29 -9.48 5.86
N ALA A 44 11.48 -9.14 6.37
CA ALA A 44 12.72 -9.81 6.02
C ALA A 44 12.65 -11.31 6.36
N GLY A 45 12.94 -12.17 5.38
CA GLY A 45 12.91 -13.62 5.55
C GLY A 45 11.51 -14.25 5.60
N SER A 46 10.45 -13.50 5.29
CA SER A 46 9.08 -14.01 5.18
C SER A 46 8.49 -13.80 3.79
N HIS A 47 7.53 -14.65 3.39
CA HIS A 47 6.74 -14.49 2.17
C HIS A 47 5.32 -15.01 2.38
N GLY A 48 4.37 -14.56 1.56
CA GLY A 48 2.96 -14.96 1.63
C GLY A 48 2.04 -13.96 2.32
N PRO A 49 0.83 -14.36 2.74
CA PRO A 49 -0.20 -13.43 3.21
C PRO A 49 0.21 -12.65 4.45
N ARG A 50 -0.19 -11.38 4.53
CA ARG A 50 -0.08 -10.59 5.77
C ARG A 50 -0.98 -11.17 6.86
N SER A 51 -0.60 -10.94 8.12
CA SER A 51 -1.45 -11.34 9.26
C SER A 51 -2.78 -10.59 9.25
N SER A 52 -3.86 -11.25 9.68
CA SER A 52 -5.20 -10.63 9.74
C SER A 52 -5.21 -9.37 10.60
N GLU A 53 -4.45 -9.35 11.70
CA GLU A 53 -4.31 -8.17 12.56
C GLU A 53 -3.70 -6.97 11.80
N ALA A 54 -2.69 -7.21 10.95
CA ALA A 54 -2.08 -6.14 10.15
C ALA A 54 -3.06 -5.61 9.09
N ILE A 55 -3.83 -6.50 8.45
CA ILE A 55 -4.87 -6.12 7.49
C ILE A 55 -5.96 -5.27 8.17
N GLU A 56 -6.48 -5.70 9.32
CA GLU A 56 -7.52 -4.99 10.07
C GLU A 56 -7.05 -3.59 10.47
N LYS A 57 -5.85 -3.48 11.05
CA LYS A 57 -5.27 -2.19 11.42
C LYS A 57 -5.07 -1.26 10.22
N ALA A 58 -4.63 -1.80 9.08
CA ALA A 58 -4.45 -1.02 7.87
C ALA A 58 -5.78 -0.56 7.26
N ASN A 59 -6.82 -1.41 7.26
CA ASN A 59 -8.16 -1.03 6.84
C ASN A 59 -8.72 0.11 7.71
N ILE A 60 -8.55 0.07 9.03
CA ILE A 60 -8.96 1.18 9.92
C ILE A 60 -8.25 2.49 9.53
N GLN A 61 -6.94 2.45 9.26
CA GLN A 61 -6.20 3.65 8.86
C GLN A 61 -6.67 4.18 7.51
N LEU A 62 -6.91 3.30 6.55
CA LEU A 62 -7.37 3.65 5.21
C LEU A 62 -8.78 4.26 5.24
N ASP A 63 -9.69 3.64 6.00
CA ASP A 63 -11.06 4.12 6.20
C ASP A 63 -11.12 5.49 6.87
N ASN A 64 -10.16 5.77 7.75
CA ASN A 64 -10.02 7.08 8.35
C ASN A 64 -9.43 8.09 7.36
N PHE A 65 -8.44 7.69 6.56
CA PHE A 65 -7.82 8.54 5.55
C PHE A 65 -8.81 9.02 4.49
N ILE A 66 -9.69 8.15 3.98
CA ILE A 66 -10.69 8.53 2.96
C ILE A 66 -11.82 9.44 3.48
N LYS A 67 -11.90 9.65 4.80
CA LYS A 67 -12.89 10.53 5.44
C LYS A 67 -12.36 11.94 5.73
N ILE A 68 -11.06 12.17 5.54
CA ILE A 68 -10.40 13.50 5.67
C ILE A 68 -10.78 14.35 4.46
#